data_AF-A0AA35LTD8-F1
#
_entry.id   AF-A0AA35LTD8-F1
#
_cell.length_a   1.000
_cell.length_b   1.000
_cell.length_c   1.000
_cell.angle_alpha   90.00
_cell.angle_beta   90.00
_cell.angle_gamma   90.00
#
_symmetry.space_group_name_H-M   'P 1'
#
loop_
_entity.id
_entity.type
_entity.pdbx_description
1 polymer ?
#
loop_
_entity_poly.entity_id
_entity_poly.type
_entity_poly.pdbx_seq_one_letter_code
_entity_poly.pdbx_strand_id
1 'polypeptide(L)'
;MDSSGQGELFYYFKLNFETPDFFPILSLLPQRCLTYLKMKRPEKLEDLFQSCFESLWLEHLDLAKQEHMLTALLKVFNKQEAEEILNAAQTTEIKQALNDVTKHAVEGLGAFGCPWFWVHDGKGNAEPFFGSDRFHYMWAYLDIPHRDLEIQGPVSGKL
;
A
#
# COMPACT_ATOMS: atom_id res chain seq x y z
N MET A 1 -21.44 -10.84 -11.81
CA MET A 1 -21.09 -10.09 -10.58
C MET A 1 -21.78 -8.76 -10.67
N ASP A 2 -22.39 -8.33 -9.57
CA ASP A 2 -23.23 -7.14 -9.49
C ASP A 2 -22.40 -5.85 -9.66
N SER A 3 -22.84 -4.98 -10.56
CA SER A 3 -22.24 -3.66 -10.86
C SER A 3 -22.47 -2.62 -9.74
N SER A 4 -23.19 -2.96 -8.67
CA SER A 4 -23.47 -2.08 -7.53
C SER A 4 -22.22 -1.66 -6.75
N GLY A 5 -21.24 -2.57 -6.56
CA GLY A 5 -20.03 -2.29 -5.77
C GLY A 5 -19.04 -1.32 -6.44
N GLN A 6 -19.05 -1.23 -7.77
CA GLN A 6 -18.16 -0.30 -8.50
C GLN A 6 -18.56 1.16 -8.28
N GLY A 7 -19.85 1.44 -8.12
CA GLY A 7 -20.36 2.78 -7.87
C GLY A 7 -19.93 3.35 -6.51
N GLU A 8 -19.87 2.51 -5.47
CA GLU A 8 -19.47 2.93 -4.12
C GLU A 8 -17.97 3.23 -4.03
N LEU A 9 -17.11 2.37 -4.58
CA LEU A 9 -15.66 2.60 -4.56
C LEU A 9 -15.27 3.87 -5.33
N PHE A 10 -15.88 4.10 -6.50
CA PHE A 10 -15.70 5.35 -7.23
C PHE A 10 -16.20 6.56 -6.45
N TYR A 11 -17.34 6.44 -5.77
CA TYR A 11 -17.88 7.52 -4.96
C TYR A 11 -16.89 7.98 -3.88
N TYR A 12 -16.28 7.04 -3.15
CA TYR A 12 -15.35 7.34 -2.06
C TYR A 12 -13.94 7.70 -2.54
N PHE A 13 -13.33 6.89 -3.41
CA PHE A 13 -11.91 7.04 -3.78
C PHE A 13 -11.69 7.79 -5.09
N LYS A 14 -12.75 8.10 -5.84
CA LYS A 14 -12.67 8.69 -7.19
C LYS A 14 -11.84 7.87 -8.17
N LEU A 15 -11.68 6.58 -7.89
CA LEU A 15 -10.96 5.62 -8.72
C LEU A 15 -11.94 4.53 -9.15
N ASN A 16 -11.97 4.25 -10.45
CA ASN A 16 -12.60 3.05 -10.98
C ASN A 16 -11.52 1.96 -11.00
N PHE A 17 -11.61 1.01 -10.08
CA PHE A 17 -10.74 -0.15 -10.08
C PHE A 17 -11.56 -1.41 -9.77
N GLU A 18 -11.10 -2.52 -10.30
CA GLU A 18 -11.69 -3.83 -10.07
C GLU A 18 -10.62 -4.75 -9.49
N THR A 19 -11.06 -5.80 -8.81
CA THR A 19 -10.14 -6.85 -8.38
C THR A 19 -9.80 -7.72 -9.58
N PRO A 20 -8.52 -7.82 -9.99
CA PRO A 20 -8.15 -8.70 -11.10
C PRO A 20 -8.44 -10.17 -10.77
N ASP A 21 -8.82 -10.98 -11.77
CA ASP A 21 -9.17 -12.41 -11.59
C ASP A 21 -8.05 -13.27 -11.00
N PHE A 22 -6.79 -12.85 -11.14
CA PHE A 22 -5.61 -13.55 -10.61
C PHE A 22 -5.25 -13.15 -9.17
N PHE A 23 -5.96 -12.19 -8.58
CA PHE A 23 -5.71 -11.76 -7.21
C PHE A 23 -6.23 -12.81 -6.21
N PRO A 24 -5.51 -13.11 -5.10
CA PRO A 24 -4.27 -12.46 -4.63
C PRO A 24 -2.99 -13.03 -5.26
N ILE A 25 -2.03 -12.14 -5.53
CA ILE A 25 -0.69 -12.53 -5.99
C ILE A 25 0.26 -12.80 -4.82
N LEU A 26 1.27 -13.65 -5.05
CA LEU A 26 2.44 -13.72 -4.16
C LEU A 26 3.36 -12.52 -4.44
N SER A 27 3.14 -11.42 -3.71
CA SER A 27 3.77 -10.12 -3.95
C SER A 27 5.25 -10.01 -3.53
N LEU A 28 6.00 -11.11 -3.47
CA LEU A 28 7.41 -11.11 -3.06
C LEU A 28 8.30 -10.25 -3.97
N LEU A 29 8.12 -10.32 -5.29
CA LEU A 29 8.92 -9.56 -6.25
C LEU A 29 8.76 -8.03 -6.07
N PRO A 30 7.53 -7.45 -6.10
CA PRO A 30 7.37 -6.02 -5.89
C PRO A 30 7.81 -5.57 -4.50
N GLN A 31 7.55 -6.36 -3.45
CA GLN A 31 8.00 -6.03 -2.08
C GLN A 31 9.54 -6.00 -1.96
N ARG A 32 10.26 -6.88 -2.66
CA ARG A 32 11.73 -6.84 -2.71
C ARG A 32 12.25 -5.62 -3.48
N CYS A 33 11.60 -5.24 -4.58
CA CYS A 33 11.95 -4.02 -5.30
C CYS A 33 11.77 -2.77 -4.42
N LEU A 34 10.65 -2.68 -3.69
CA LEU A 34 10.38 -1.61 -2.73
C LEU A 34 11.37 -1.62 -1.56
N THR A 35 11.76 -2.80 -1.08
CA THR A 35 12.78 -2.95 -0.02
C THR A 35 14.14 -2.40 -0.48
N TYR A 36 14.56 -2.73 -1.70
CA TYR A 36 15.79 -2.16 -2.28
C TYR A 36 15.72 -0.62 -2.35
N LEU A 37 14.62 -0.05 -2.84
CA LEU A 37 14.46 1.42 -2.88
C LEU A 37 14.47 2.02 -1.48
N LYS A 38 13.78 1.43 -0.52
CA LYS A 38 13.79 1.91 0.87
C LYS A 38 15.21 2.01 1.43
N MET A 39 16.08 1.07 1.07
CA MET A 39 17.46 1.02 1.55
C MET A 39 18.41 1.95 0.78
N LYS A 40 18.22 2.14 -0.53
CA LYS A 40 19.23 2.78 -1.40
C LYS A 40 18.77 4.10 -2.04
N ARG A 41 17.46 4.26 -2.26
CA ARG A 41 16.83 5.39 -2.97
C ARG A 41 15.45 5.73 -2.36
N PRO A 42 15.38 6.05 -1.05
CA PRO A 42 14.11 6.20 -0.35
C PRO A 42 13.21 7.31 -0.93
N GLU A 43 13.80 8.31 -1.60
CA GLU A 43 13.11 9.38 -2.31
C GLU A 43 12.26 8.90 -3.49
N LYS A 44 12.48 7.67 -3.96
CA LYS A 44 11.71 7.03 -5.05
C LYS A 44 10.76 5.94 -4.59
N LEU A 45 10.67 5.70 -3.28
CA LEU A 45 9.84 4.64 -2.73
C LEU A 45 8.36 4.85 -3.03
N GLU A 46 7.85 6.06 -2.78
CA GLU A 46 6.43 6.40 -2.99
C GLU A 46 6.06 6.35 -4.47
N ASP A 47 6.92 6.87 -5.35
CA ASP A 47 6.74 6.79 -6.81
C ASP A 47 6.57 5.33 -7.28
N LEU A 48 7.47 4.41 -6.85
CA LEU A 48 7.34 3.00 -7.22
C LEU A 48 6.15 2.33 -6.55
N PHE A 49 5.87 2.65 -5.28
CA PHE A 49 4.71 2.09 -4.58
C PHE A 49 3.41 2.43 -5.30
N GLN A 50 3.23 3.71 -5.68
CA GLN A 50 2.10 4.15 -6.48
C GLN A 50 2.05 3.43 -7.82
N SER A 51 3.16 3.36 -8.54
CA SER A 51 3.25 2.65 -9.81
C SER A 51 2.87 1.17 -9.70
N CYS A 52 3.25 0.48 -8.63
CA CYS A 52 2.85 -0.91 -8.38
C CYS A 52 1.35 -1.03 -8.14
N PHE A 53 0.76 -0.13 -7.33
CA PHE A 53 -0.67 -0.14 -7.06
C PHE A 53 -1.49 0.11 -8.33
N GLU A 54 -1.14 1.12 -9.11
CA GLU A 54 -1.81 1.44 -10.37
C GLU A 54 -1.70 0.28 -11.37
N SER A 55 -0.50 -0.30 -11.53
CA SER A 55 -0.33 -1.44 -12.42
C SER A 55 -1.09 -2.69 -11.99
N LEU A 56 -1.21 -2.96 -10.70
CA LEU A 56 -1.98 -4.10 -10.22
C LEU A 56 -3.49 -3.87 -10.33
N TRP A 57 -3.99 -2.76 -9.77
CA TRP A 57 -5.42 -2.54 -9.57
C TRP A 57 -6.13 -1.85 -10.73
N LEU A 58 -5.42 -1.04 -11.52
CA LEU A 58 -6.02 -0.33 -12.66
C LEU A 58 -5.70 -1.00 -13.99
N GLU A 59 -4.50 -1.56 -14.12
CA GLU A 59 -4.04 -2.17 -15.38
C GLU A 59 -4.08 -3.70 -15.37
N HIS A 60 -4.43 -4.30 -14.23
CA HIS A 60 -4.55 -5.75 -14.05
C HIS A 60 -3.28 -6.50 -14.48
N LEU A 61 -2.11 -5.98 -14.09
CA LEU A 61 -0.83 -6.63 -14.30
C LEU A 61 -0.45 -7.47 -13.08
N ASP A 62 -0.25 -8.77 -13.28
CA ASP A 62 0.28 -9.68 -12.26
C ASP A 62 1.76 -9.37 -11.97
N LEU A 63 2.03 -8.57 -10.95
CA LEU A 63 3.37 -8.15 -10.55
C LEU A 63 4.24 -9.25 -9.94
N ALA A 64 3.73 -10.47 -9.74
CA ALA A 64 4.59 -11.61 -9.43
C ALA A 64 5.44 -12.03 -10.64
N LYS A 65 5.04 -11.63 -11.86
CA LYS A 65 5.78 -11.86 -13.10
C LYS A 65 6.78 -10.74 -13.36
N GLN A 66 8.00 -11.11 -13.73
CA GLN A 66 9.09 -10.15 -13.97
C GLN A 66 8.79 -9.17 -15.11
N GLU A 67 8.12 -9.63 -16.17
CA GLU A 67 7.74 -8.77 -17.32
C GLU A 67 6.78 -7.64 -16.91
N HIS A 68 5.79 -7.94 -16.08
CA HIS A 68 4.83 -6.97 -15.57
C HIS A 68 5.47 -6.03 -14.54
N MET A 69 6.33 -6.56 -13.68
CA MET A 69 7.11 -5.74 -12.75
C MET A 69 8.03 -4.76 -13.49
N LEU A 70 8.64 -5.19 -14.61
CA LEU A 70 9.43 -4.31 -15.46
C LEU A 70 8.57 -3.18 -16.05
N THR A 71 7.35 -3.48 -16.50
CA THR A 71 6.40 -2.45 -16.98
C THR A 71 6.13 -1.40 -15.91
N ALA A 72 5.90 -1.80 -14.66
CA ALA A 72 5.70 -0.86 -13.55
C ALA A 72 6.98 -0.04 -13.27
N LEU A 73 8.15 -0.66 -13.21
CA LEU A 73 9.42 0.05 -12.98
C LEU A 73 9.70 1.11 -14.05
N LEU A 74 9.41 0.81 -15.33
CA LEU A 74 9.68 1.72 -16.45
C LEU A 74 8.79 2.98 -16.45
N LYS A 75 7.75 3.05 -15.62
CA LYS A 75 6.97 4.29 -15.42
C LYS A 75 7.71 5.32 -14.58
N VAL A 76 8.62 4.86 -13.73
CA VAL A 76 9.35 5.70 -12.74
C VAL A 76 10.83 5.82 -13.09
N PHE A 77 11.39 4.77 -13.68
CA PHE A 77 12.83 4.61 -13.90
C PHE A 77 13.15 4.41 -15.37
N ASN A 78 14.38 4.74 -15.75
CA ASN A 78 14.87 4.33 -17.06
C ASN A 78 15.17 2.81 -17.09
N LYS A 79 15.41 2.26 -18.28
CA LYS A 79 15.64 0.82 -18.47
C LYS A 79 16.80 0.26 -17.63
N GLN A 80 17.92 0.98 -17.57
CA GLN A 80 19.10 0.53 -16.82
C GLN A 80 18.79 0.45 -15.32
N GLU A 81 18.12 1.46 -14.78
CA GLU A 81 17.72 1.49 -13.37
C GLU A 81 16.68 0.40 -13.06
N ALA A 82 15.70 0.18 -13.94
CA ALA A 82 14.71 -0.87 -13.77
C ALA A 82 15.34 -2.27 -13.73
N GLU A 83 16.31 -2.54 -14.63
CA GLU A 83 17.08 -3.79 -14.63
C GLU A 83 17.94 -3.93 -13.37
N GLU A 84 18.58 -2.85 -12.90
CA GLU A 84 19.32 -2.82 -11.64
C GLU A 84 18.43 -3.22 -10.45
N ILE A 85 17.23 -2.62 -10.34
CA ILE A 85 16.28 -2.89 -9.26
C ILE A 85 15.80 -4.35 -9.29
N LEU A 86 15.46 -4.88 -10.48
CA LEU A 86 15.05 -6.28 -10.63
C LEU A 86 16.14 -7.26 -10.22
N ASN A 87 17.39 -6.98 -10.60
CA ASN A 87 18.53 -7.81 -10.22
C ASN A 87 18.79 -7.72 -8.71
N ALA A 88 18.74 -6.52 -8.13
CA ALA A 88 18.91 -6.30 -6.70
C ALA A 88 17.85 -7.03 -5.87
N ALA A 89 16.61 -7.08 -6.35
CA ALA A 89 15.51 -7.82 -5.71
C ALA A 89 15.78 -9.33 -5.58
N GLN A 90 16.71 -9.90 -6.36
CA GLN A 90 17.08 -11.31 -6.26
C GLN A 90 18.23 -11.60 -5.28
N THR A 91 18.91 -10.56 -4.79
CA THR A 91 20.06 -10.72 -3.90
C THR A 91 19.64 -11.24 -2.52
N THR A 92 20.56 -11.94 -1.85
CA THR A 92 20.35 -12.43 -0.48
C THR A 92 20.12 -11.28 0.50
N GLU A 93 20.84 -10.16 0.34
CA GLU A 93 20.69 -8.96 1.18
C GLU A 93 19.24 -8.46 1.17
N ILE A 94 18.65 -8.25 -0.01
CA ILE A 94 17.28 -7.73 -0.12
C ILE A 94 16.23 -8.74 0.32
N LYS A 95 16.45 -10.03 0.03
CA LYS A 95 15.58 -11.12 0.51
C LYS A 95 15.54 -11.18 2.03
N GLN A 96 16.71 -11.05 2.67
CA GLN A 96 16.83 -11.07 4.13
C GLN A 96 16.23 -9.79 4.74
N ALA A 97 16.52 -8.62 4.18
CA ALA A 97 15.97 -7.35 4.66
C ALA A 97 14.44 -7.34 4.67
N LEU A 98 13.80 -7.84 3.60
CA LEU A 98 12.34 -8.00 3.56
C LEU A 98 11.85 -8.99 4.63
N ASN A 99 12.53 -10.13 4.80
CA ASN A 99 12.16 -11.10 5.83
C ASN A 99 12.23 -10.50 7.23
N ASP A 100 13.34 -9.82 7.55
CA ASP A 100 13.60 -9.25 8.88
C ASP A 100 12.58 -8.17 9.23
N VAL A 101 12.25 -7.27 8.30
CA VAL A 101 11.27 -6.21 8.58
C VAL A 101 9.86 -6.77 8.74
N THR A 102 9.46 -7.76 7.94
CA THR A 102 8.17 -8.42 8.09
C THR A 102 8.10 -9.24 9.38
N LYS A 103 9.17 -9.95 9.73
CA LYS A 103 9.27 -10.70 10.98
C LYS A 103 9.17 -9.78 12.20
N HIS A 104 9.86 -8.65 12.17
CA HIS A 104 9.75 -7.65 13.23
C HIS A 104 8.32 -7.12 13.39
N ALA A 105 7.63 -6.82 12.28
CA ALA A 105 6.24 -6.37 12.34
C ALA A 105 5.32 -7.44 12.99
N VAL A 106 5.47 -8.71 12.63
CA VAL A 106 4.63 -9.79 13.15
C VAL A 106 4.98 -10.15 14.59
N GLU A 107 6.24 -10.50 14.85
CA GLU A 107 6.66 -11.04 16.15
C GLU A 107 6.96 -9.94 17.18
N GLY A 108 7.52 -8.82 16.73
CA GLY A 108 7.92 -7.72 17.60
C GLY A 108 6.80 -6.70 17.86
N LEU A 109 5.94 -6.45 16.87
CA LEU A 109 4.87 -5.44 16.96
C LEU A 109 3.46 -6.04 16.99
N GLY A 110 3.31 -7.36 16.84
CA GLY A 110 2.02 -8.05 16.90
C GLY A 110 1.14 -7.87 15.66
N ALA A 111 1.71 -7.47 14.52
CA ALA A 111 0.96 -7.31 13.28
C ALA A 111 0.39 -8.66 12.80
N PHE A 112 -0.90 -8.67 12.46
CA PHE A 112 -1.61 -9.86 11.97
C PHE A 112 -2.24 -9.69 10.58
N GLY A 113 -2.08 -8.51 9.96
CA GLY A 113 -2.63 -8.19 8.65
C GLY A 113 -2.07 -6.89 8.08
N CYS A 114 -2.57 -6.45 6.92
CA CYS A 114 -2.23 -5.17 6.31
C CYS A 114 -3.48 -4.40 5.82
N PRO A 115 -3.44 -3.05 5.79
CA PRO A 115 -2.35 -2.21 6.28
C PRO A 115 -2.26 -2.20 7.82
N TRP A 116 -1.04 -2.10 8.33
CA TRP A 116 -0.70 -2.02 9.75
C TRP A 116 0.19 -0.80 10.00
N PHE A 117 -0.19 0.04 10.94
CA PHE A 117 0.52 1.27 11.27
C PHE A 117 1.02 1.18 12.71
N TRP A 118 2.32 1.42 12.89
CA TRP A 118 2.92 1.64 14.20
C TRP A 118 3.17 3.14 14.36
N VAL A 119 2.33 3.81 15.13
CA VAL A 119 2.26 5.28 15.16
C VAL A 119 2.94 5.80 16.41
N HIS A 120 3.91 6.69 16.25
CA HIS A 120 4.60 7.35 17.36
C HIS A 120 4.00 8.73 17.63
N ASP A 121 3.74 9.05 18.90
CA ASP A 121 3.13 10.34 19.31
C ASP A 121 4.13 11.50 19.46
N GLY A 122 5.43 11.24 19.26
CA GLY A 122 6.50 12.21 19.48
C GLY A 122 6.82 12.51 20.96
N LYS A 123 6.10 11.90 21.90
CA LYS A 123 6.29 12.01 23.36
C LYS A 123 6.97 10.77 23.96
N GLY A 124 7.39 9.84 23.10
CA GLY A 124 8.06 8.60 23.48
C GLY A 124 7.13 7.38 23.55
N ASN A 125 5.86 7.53 23.19
CA ASN A 125 4.92 6.41 23.11
C ASN A 125 4.66 6.00 21.66
N ALA A 126 4.15 4.79 21.47
CA ALA A 126 3.64 4.33 20.19
C ALA A 126 2.48 3.35 20.36
N GLU A 127 1.54 3.34 19.41
CA GLU A 127 0.35 2.47 19.40
C GLU A 127 0.13 1.84 18.01
N PRO A 128 -0.38 0.59 17.95
CA PRO A 128 -0.73 -0.08 16.70
C PRO A 128 -2.14 0.28 16.19
N PHE A 129 -2.27 0.44 14.87
CA PHE A 129 -3.56 0.58 14.18
C PHE A 129 -3.63 -0.33 12.96
N PHE A 130 -4.71 -1.12 12.85
CA PHE A 130 -4.94 -2.05 11.74
C PHE A 130 -6.13 -1.60 10.89
N GLY A 131 -5.95 -1.59 9.57
CA GLY A 131 -7.00 -1.31 8.59
C GLY A 131 -6.91 0.08 7.97
N SER A 132 -7.53 0.24 6.79
CA SER A 132 -7.59 1.51 6.04
C SER A 132 -8.70 2.46 6.52
N ASP A 133 -9.48 2.05 7.51
CA ASP A 133 -10.63 2.79 8.05
C ASP A 133 -10.33 3.41 9.43
N ARG A 134 -9.08 3.34 9.91
CA ARG A 134 -8.68 3.76 11.28
C ARG A 134 -7.95 5.10 11.38
N PHE A 135 -7.88 5.88 10.31
CA PHE A 135 -7.14 7.14 10.32
C PHE A 135 -7.64 8.13 11.39
N HIS A 136 -8.94 8.18 11.68
CA HIS A 136 -9.48 9.05 12.74
C HIS A 136 -8.98 8.68 14.15
N TYR A 137 -8.82 7.38 14.45
CA TYR A 137 -8.17 6.95 15.69
C TYR A 137 -6.69 7.36 15.74
N MET A 138 -5.98 7.27 14.60
CA MET A 138 -4.59 7.72 14.51
C MET A 138 -4.48 9.23 14.73
N TRP A 139 -5.37 10.03 14.15
CA TRP A 139 -5.41 11.49 14.34
C TRP A 139 -5.72 11.86 15.80
N ALA A 140 -6.67 11.17 16.43
CA ALA A 140 -6.97 11.35 17.85
C ALA A 140 -5.75 11.03 18.72
N TYR A 141 -5.05 9.93 18.45
CA TYR A 141 -3.83 9.55 19.17
C TYR A 141 -2.69 10.57 18.99
N LEU A 142 -2.59 11.18 17.81
CA LEU A 142 -1.60 12.19 17.47
C LEU A 142 -1.98 13.62 17.89
N ASP A 143 -3.10 13.81 18.61
CA ASP A 143 -3.67 15.13 18.94
C ASP A 143 -3.92 16.03 17.70
N ILE A 144 -4.16 15.43 16.53
CA ILE A 144 -4.47 16.15 15.30
C ILE A 144 -5.97 16.53 15.28
N PRO A 145 -6.31 17.82 15.19
CA PRO A 145 -7.70 18.25 15.12
C PRO A 145 -8.39 17.68 13.87
N HIS A 146 -9.52 17.02 14.07
CA HIS A 146 -10.34 16.48 13.00
C HIS A 146 -11.83 16.57 13.35
N ARG A 147 -12.68 16.48 12.34
CA ARG A 147 -14.12 16.25 12.51
C ARG A 147 -14.38 14.79 12.19
N ASP A 148 -14.95 14.07 13.15
CA ASP A 148 -15.34 12.67 12.97
C ASP A 148 -16.55 12.54 12.00
N LEU A 149 -17.04 11.32 11.78
CA LEU A 149 -18.19 11.04 10.93
C LEU A 149 -19.49 11.64 11.49
N GLU A 150 -19.93 12.76 10.95
CA GLU A 150 -21.19 13.41 11.28
C GLU A 150 -22.33 12.84 10.42
N ILE A 151 -23.33 12.21 11.06
CA ILE A 151 -24.57 11.79 10.38
C ILE A 151 -25.42 13.02 10.13
N GLN A 152 -25.65 13.36 8.86
CA GLN A 152 -26.61 14.40 8.50
C GLN A 152 -28.03 13.88 8.72
N GLY A 153 -28.87 14.67 9.40
CA GLY A 153 -30.28 14.36 9.61
C GLY A 153 -31.05 14.24 8.29
N PRO A 154 -32.24 13.62 8.30
CA PRO A 154 -33.02 13.40 7.08
C PRO A 154 -33.28 14.73 6.36
N VAL A 155 -32.94 14.80 5.07
CA VAL A 155 -33.36 15.90 4.20
C VAL A 155 -34.88 15.89 4.20
N SER A 156 -35.49 16.92 4.79
CA SER A 156 -36.95 17.06 4.83
C SER A 156 -37.46 17.35 3.42
N GLY A 157 -37.63 16.31 2.61
CA GLY A 157 -38.37 16.37 1.36
C GLY A 157 -39.85 16.50 1.68
N LYS A 158 -40.50 17.57 1.19
CA LYS A 158 -41.96 17.63 1.17
C LYS A 158 -42.45 16.44 0.32
N LEU A 159 -43.24 15.57 0.93
CA LEU A 159 -44.11 14.63 0.22
C LEU A 159 -45.07 15.39 -0.70
#